data_AF-A0A938W8U1-F1
#
_entry.id   AF-A0A938W8U1-F1
#
_cell.length_a   1.000
_cell.length_b   1.000
_cell.length_c   1.000
_cell.angle_alpha   90.00
_cell.angle_beta   90.00
_cell.angle_gamma   90.00
#
_symmetry.space_group_name_H-M   'P 1'
#
loop_
_entity.id
_entity.type
_entity.pdbx_description
1 polymer ?
#
loop_
_entity_poly.entity_id
_entity_poly.type
_entity_poly.pdbx_seq_one_letter_code
_entity_poly.pdbx_strand_id
1 'polypeptide(L)' 'EATFAPDSGRGLGLMGMRERVELLGGELDLDSAPGYGTRITIRVPTK' A
#
# COMPACT_ATOMS: atom_id res chain seq x y z
N GLU A 1 0.64 1.33 -23.67
CA GLU A 1 0.50 2.21 -22.50
C GLU A 1 -0.62 1.65 -21.64
N ALA A 2 -0.36 1.28 -20.38
CA ALA A 2 -1.37 0.67 -19.52
C ALA A 2 -1.98 1.75 -18.62
N THR A 3 -3.17 2.22 -18.97
CA THR A 3 -3.97 3.11 -18.14
C THR A 3 -4.50 2.31 -16.95
N PHE A 4 -4.10 2.68 -15.73
CA PHE A 4 -4.68 2.15 -14.49
C PHE A 4 -6.10 2.68 -14.34
N ALA A 5 -7.09 1.96 -14.87
CA ALA A 5 -8.49 2.22 -14.54
C ALA A 5 -8.69 1.98 -13.03
N PRO A 6 -9.42 2.85 -12.31
CA PRO A 6 -9.71 2.62 -10.90
C PRO A 6 -10.66 1.43 -10.80
N ASP A 7 -10.13 0.29 -10.36
CA ASP A 7 -10.91 -0.91 -10.11
C ASP A 7 -11.85 -0.61 -8.93
N SER A 8 -13.16 -0.52 -9.20
CA SER A 8 -14.22 -0.34 -8.20
C SER A 8 -14.44 -1.58 -7.32
N GLY A 9 -13.49 -2.51 -7.28
CA GLY A 9 -13.54 -3.78 -6.56
C GLY A 9 -12.58 -3.80 -5.36
N ARG A 10 -13.15 -3.90 -4.16
CA ARG A 10 -12.52 -4.32 -2.88
C ARG A 10 -10.98 -4.26 -2.82
N GLY A 11 -10.42 -3.15 -2.35
CA GLY A 11 -9.19 -3.13 -1.52
C GLY A 11 -7.91 -3.84 -1.99
N LEU A 12 -7.79 -4.27 -3.26
CA LEU A 12 -6.65 -5.08 -3.72
C LEU A 12 -5.33 -4.30 -3.71
N GLY A 13 -5.37 -2.98 -3.90
CA GLY A 13 -4.18 -2.14 -3.92
C GLY A 13 -3.37 -2.21 -2.62
N LEU A 14 -4.01 -1.93 -1.48
CA LEU A 14 -3.35 -1.97 -0.17
C LEU A 14 -3.04 -3.40 0.29
N MET A 15 -3.92 -4.35 -0.02
CA MET A 15 -3.69 -5.76 0.27
C MET A 15 -2.43 -6.26 -0.45
N GLY A 16 -2.34 -6.04 -1.76
CA GLY A 16 -1.18 -6.42 -2.55
C GLY A 16 0.08 -5.62 -2.22
N MET A 17 -0.04 -4.40 -1.67
CA MET A 17 1.12 -3.69 -1.09
C MET A 17 1.62 -4.38 0.17
N ARG A 18 0.72 -4.77 1.09
CA ARG A 18 1.07 -5.47 2.32
C ARG A 18 1.77 -6.79 2.03
N GLU A 19 1.18 -7.63 1.17
CA GLU A 19 1.76 -8.93 0.78
C GLU A 19 3.18 -8.76 0.22
N ARG A 20 3.40 -7.79 -0.67
CA ARG A 20 4.71 -7.52 -1.26
C ARG A 20 5.74 -7.02 -0.24
N VAL A 21 5.32 -6.18 0.71
CA VAL A 21 6.20 -5.68 1.77
C VAL A 21 6.59 -6.82 2.72
N GLU A 22 5.65 -7.69 3.08
CA GLU A 22 5.91 -8.89 3.90
C GLU A 22 6.89 -9.85 3.20
N LEU A 23 6.74 -10.08 1.89
CA LEU A 23 7.68 -10.89 1.09
C LEU A 23 9.11 -10.34 1.10
N LEU A 24 9.27 -9.02 1.27
CA LEU A 24 10.57 -8.36 1.40
C LEU A 24 11.10 -8.33 2.84
N GLY A 25 10.38 -8.94 3.80
CA GLY A 25 10.72 -8.86 5.23
C GLY A 25 10.55 -7.45 5.81
N GLY A 26 9.72 -6.63 5.17
CA GLY A 26 9.43 -5.27 5.58
C GLY A 26 8.11 -5.12 6.35
N GLU A 27 7.78 -3.88 6.65
CA GLU A 27 6.55 -3.49 7.35
C GLU A 27 5.84 -2.34 6.63
N LEU A 28 4.51 -2.35 6.66
CA LEU A 28 3.64 -1.32 6.12
C LEU A 28 2.73 -0.75 7.22
N ASP A 29 2.74 0.56 7.35
CA ASP A 29 1.87 1.34 8.24
C ASP A 29 0.99 2.30 7.43
N LEU A 30 -0.24 2.52 7.90
CA LEU A 30 -1.26 3.34 7.25
C LEU A 30 -1.88 4.30 8.27
N ASP A 31 -1.68 5.60 8.04
CA ASP A 31 -2.34 6.65 8.79
C ASP A 31 -3.31 7.39 7.84
N SER A 32 -4.59 7.38 8.19
CA SER A 32 -5.60 8.10 7.42
C SER A 32 -6.75 8.53 8.31
N ALA A 33 -7.18 9.78 8.10
CA ALA A 33 -8.35 10.35 8.74
C ALA A 33 -9.12 11.24 7.75
N PRO A 34 -10.47 11.30 7.83
CA PRO A 34 -11.26 12.16 6.97
C PRO A 34 -10.81 13.63 7.04
N GLY A 35 -10.53 14.24 5.89
CA GLY A 35 -10.06 15.63 5.82
C GLY A 35 -8.54 15.84 6.04
N TYR A 36 -7.80 14.80 6.44
CA TYR A 36 -6.34 14.86 6.65
C TYR A 36 -5.53 14.13 5.56
N GLY A 37 -6.23 13.44 4.66
CA GLY A 37 -5.62 12.63 3.61
C GLY A 37 -5.18 11.25 4.11
N THR A 38 -4.19 10.69 3.42
CA THR A 38 -3.68 9.35 3.67
C THR A 38 -2.17 9.35 3.57
N ARG A 39 -1.51 8.77 4.56
CA ARG A 39 -0.06 8.52 4.59
C ARG A 39 0.18 7.02 4.69
N ILE A 40 1.01 6.52 3.78
CA ILE A 40 1.46 5.13 3.76
C ILE A 40 2.96 5.14 4.01
N THR A 41 3.40 4.43 5.04
CA THR A 41 4.82 4.30 5.37
C THR A 41 5.26 2.86 5.13
N ILE A 42 6.31 2.68 4.34
CA ILE A 42 6.90 1.36 4.06
C ILE A 42 8.33 1.36 4.59
N ARG A 43 8.67 0.33 5.38
CA ARG A 43 10.02 0.08 5.86
C ARG A 43 10.47 -1.27 5.33
N VAL A 44 11.61 -1.31 4.67
CA VAL A 44 12.20 -2.54 4.13
C VAL A 44 13.66 -2.65 4.58
N PRO A 45 14.17 -3.86 4.88
CA PRO A 45 15.58 -4.06 5.19
C PRO A 45 16.47 -3.59 4.04
N THR A 46 17.61 -2.97 4.37
CA THR A 46 18.58 -2.49 3.39
C THR A 46 19.86 -3.33 3.43
N LYS A 47 19.83 -4.52 2.79
CA LYS A 47 20.91 -5.51 2.73
C LYS A 47 21.39 -6.08 4.07
#